data_AF-A0A6B3QIR1-F1
#
_entry.id   AF-A0A6B3QIR1-F1
#
_cell.length_a   1.000
_cell.length_b   1.000
_cell.length_c   1.000
_cell.angle_alpha   90.00
_cell.angle_beta   90.00
_cell.angle_gamma   90.00
#
_symmetry.space_group_name_H-M   'P 1'
#
loop_
_entity.id
_entity.type
_entity.pdbx_description
1 polymer ?
#
loop_
_entity_poly.entity_id
_entity_poly.type
_entity_poly.pdbx_seq_one_letter_code
_entity_poly.pdbx_strand_id
1 'polypeptide(L)'
;MVPERETTTRERATSGATASSRARARLDQPRPPRRRLLPEWDPESFGRLSERVARFLGTGRFIVWMTVVIIVWVVWNVSAPSGLRFDEYPFIFLTLMLSLQASYAAPLILLAQNRQDDRDRVNLEQDRKQNERSIADTEYLTREIAALRIGLGEVATRDWIRSELQDLVKDLEERQNGHHPDRGVFPADRSAGRDVHDR
;
A
#
# COMPACT_ATOMS: atom_id res chain seq x y z
N MET A 1 9.14 94.09 -13.32
CA MET A 1 9.94 94.25 -14.55
C MET A 1 10.93 93.09 -14.56
N VAL A 2 10.68 92.12 -15.44
CA VAL A 2 11.50 90.91 -15.62
C VAL A 2 12.67 91.25 -16.55
N PRO A 3 13.86 90.68 -16.32
CA PRO A 3 14.74 90.34 -17.43
C PRO A 3 14.91 88.82 -17.55
N GLU A 4 14.77 88.38 -18.79
CA GLU A 4 14.82 87.01 -19.28
C GLU A 4 16.25 86.54 -19.59
N ARG A 5 16.43 85.21 -19.48
CA ARG A 5 17.25 84.29 -20.29
C ARG A 5 18.78 84.47 -20.32
N GLU A 6 19.53 83.40 -20.05
CA GLU A 6 19.93 82.45 -21.09
C GLU A 6 20.61 81.19 -20.51
N THR A 7 20.42 80.11 -21.25
CA THR A 7 20.89 78.74 -21.12
C THR A 7 22.40 78.58 -21.31
N THR A 8 23.04 77.59 -20.67
CA THR A 8 24.00 76.62 -21.29
C THR A 8 24.53 75.59 -20.26
N THR A 9 24.05 74.35 -20.42
CA THR A 9 24.84 73.11 -20.63
C THR A 9 25.86 72.60 -19.59
N ARG A 10 25.47 71.46 -19.00
CA ARG A 10 26.25 70.21 -18.79
C ARG A 10 27.18 70.12 -17.57
N GLU A 11 26.76 69.28 -16.63
CA GLU A 11 27.67 68.26 -16.10
C GLU A 11 26.95 66.98 -15.69
N ARG A 12 27.49 65.86 -16.17
CA ARG A 12 27.05 64.50 -15.91
C ARG A 12 27.86 64.02 -14.71
N ALA A 13 27.22 63.80 -13.57
CA ALA A 13 27.82 63.07 -12.45
C ALA A 13 26.88 61.94 -12.02
N THR A 14 27.18 60.76 -12.54
CA THR A 14 26.81 59.47 -11.96
C THR A 14 27.34 59.38 -10.54
N SER A 15 26.49 59.25 -9.52
CA SER A 15 26.95 58.72 -8.24
C SER A 15 25.81 58.13 -7.43
N GLY A 16 25.95 56.83 -7.12
CA GLY A 16 25.33 56.21 -5.96
C GLY A 16 23.86 55.84 -6.11
N ALA A 17 23.56 54.83 -6.93
CA ALA A 17 22.37 54.01 -6.72
C ALA A 17 22.37 53.53 -5.26
N THR A 18 21.44 54.03 -4.44
CA THR A 18 21.08 53.46 -3.16
C THR A 18 20.29 52.17 -3.40
N ALA A 19 20.97 51.19 -3.99
CA ALA A 19 20.53 49.81 -3.93
C ALA A 19 20.73 49.37 -2.48
N SER A 20 19.69 49.57 -1.67
CA SER A 20 19.51 48.83 -0.41
C SER A 20 19.84 47.37 -0.71
N SER A 21 20.95 46.90 -0.16
CA SER A 21 21.36 45.51 -0.16
C SER A 21 20.33 44.75 0.67
N ARG A 22 19.17 44.47 0.07
CA ARG A 22 18.21 43.52 0.59
C ARG A 22 18.90 42.17 0.51
N ALA A 23 19.57 41.81 1.60
CA ALA A 23 20.28 40.56 1.78
C ALA A 23 19.38 39.44 1.24
N ARG A 24 19.82 38.80 0.16
CA ARG A 24 19.13 37.63 -0.39
C ARG A 24 19.17 36.57 0.72
N ALA A 25 18.04 36.39 1.38
CA ALA A 25 17.86 35.30 2.33
C ALA A 25 18.14 34.01 1.55
N ARG A 26 19.29 33.38 1.84
CA ARG A 26 19.67 32.12 1.21
C ARG A 26 18.60 31.10 1.59
N LEU A 27 17.93 30.57 0.56
CA LEU A 27 16.91 29.52 0.67
C LEU A 27 17.49 28.16 1.13
N ASP A 28 18.78 28.11 1.37
CA ASP A 28 19.55 26.91 1.70
C ASP A 28 19.79 26.76 3.22
N GLN A 29 19.26 27.67 4.04
CA GLN A 29 19.30 27.52 5.49
C GLN A 29 17.97 26.91 5.96
N PRO A 30 17.98 25.70 6.57
CA PRO A 30 16.79 25.16 7.18
C PRO A 30 16.31 26.15 8.24
N ARG A 31 15.08 26.66 8.06
CA ARG A 31 14.44 27.59 8.99
C ARG A 31 14.48 26.96 10.39
N PRO A 32 15.03 27.64 11.42
CA PRO A 32 15.00 27.11 12.77
C PRO A 32 13.53 26.89 13.16
N PRO A 33 13.18 25.72 13.75
CA PRO A 33 11.82 25.43 14.11
C PRO A 33 11.34 26.51 15.09
N ARG A 34 10.33 27.27 14.67
CA ARG A 34 9.61 28.17 15.59
C ARG A 34 9.16 27.32 16.76
N ARG A 35 9.71 27.59 17.97
CA ARG A 35 9.22 27.04 19.23
C ARG A 35 7.72 27.33 19.29
N ARG A 36 6.90 26.32 18.99
CA ARG A 36 5.46 26.41 19.13
C ARG A 36 5.17 26.39 20.63
N LEU A 37 4.69 27.52 21.15
CA LEU A 37 4.15 27.66 22.51
C LEU A 37 2.70 27.09 22.59
N LEU A 38 2.37 26.13 21.73
CA LEU A 38 1.10 25.42 21.84
C LEU A 38 1.36 24.23 22.76
N PRO A 39 0.56 24.04 23.83
CA PRO A 39 0.60 22.81 24.61
C PRO A 39 0.44 21.64 23.63
N GLU A 40 1.47 20.81 23.54
CA GLU A 40 1.41 19.57 22.77
C GLU A 40 0.50 18.63 23.55
N TRP A 41 -0.80 18.68 23.23
CA TRP A 41 -1.75 17.71 23.74
C TRP A 41 -1.32 16.34 23.25
N ASP A 42 -0.80 15.53 24.17
CA ASP A 42 -0.19 14.22 23.92
C ASP A 42 -1.20 13.28 23.21
N PRO A 43 -1.07 13.11 21.87
CA PRO A 43 -2.06 12.40 21.05
C PRO A 43 -2.15 10.91 21.41
N GLU A 44 -1.10 10.34 22.02
CA GLU A 44 -1.07 8.97 22.55
C GLU A 44 -2.09 8.75 23.67
N SER A 45 -2.26 9.73 24.56
CA SER A 45 -3.12 9.61 25.75
C SER A 45 -4.60 9.72 25.38
N PHE A 46 -4.94 10.66 24.50
CA PHE A 46 -6.27 10.74 23.86
C PHE A 46 -6.54 9.51 23.01
N GLY A 47 -5.51 8.96 22.36
CA GLY A 47 -5.68 7.81 21.49
C GLY A 47 -6.12 6.54 22.21
N ARG A 48 -5.56 6.29 23.40
CA ARG A 48 -5.98 5.19 24.28
C ARG A 48 -7.36 5.43 24.89
N LEU A 49 -7.68 6.68 25.24
CA LEU A 49 -9.01 7.05 25.75
C LEU A 49 -10.08 6.81 24.68
N SER A 50 -9.89 7.30 23.45
CA SER A 50 -10.82 7.10 22.34
C SER A 50 -11.03 5.62 22.02
N GLU A 51 -9.99 4.79 22.08
CA GLU A 51 -10.12 3.35 21.83
C GLU A 51 -10.93 2.63 22.92
N ARG A 52 -10.82 3.09 24.17
CA ARG A 52 -11.65 2.59 25.27
C ARG A 52 -13.10 3.06 25.14
N VAL A 53 -13.31 4.32 24.78
CA VAL A 53 -14.63 4.92 24.53
C VAL A 53 -15.31 4.23 23.33
N ALA A 54 -14.59 3.98 22.23
CA ALA A 54 -15.14 3.29 21.05
C ALA A 54 -15.59 1.86 21.38
N ARG A 55 -14.78 1.08 22.13
CA ARG A 55 -15.19 -0.25 22.60
C ARG A 55 -16.36 -0.20 23.59
N PHE A 56 -16.45 0.86 24.38
CA PHE A 56 -17.52 1.05 25.35
C PHE A 56 -18.86 1.44 24.69
N LEU A 57 -18.84 2.39 23.75
CA LEU A 57 -20.02 2.85 23.00
C LEU A 57 -20.51 1.81 21.97
N GLY A 58 -19.62 1.04 21.36
CA GLY A 58 -19.99 0.00 20.39
C GLY A 58 -20.60 -1.26 21.02
N THR A 59 -20.53 -1.43 22.34
CA THR A 59 -21.11 -2.57 23.04
C THR A 59 -22.49 -2.18 23.59
N GLY A 60 -23.53 -3.01 23.37
CA GLY A 60 -24.89 -2.78 23.93
C GLY A 60 -24.95 -2.65 25.47
N ARG A 61 -23.84 -2.91 26.16
CA ARG A 61 -23.67 -2.77 27.60
C ARG A 61 -23.77 -1.32 28.10
N PHE A 62 -23.43 -0.33 27.27
CA PHE A 62 -23.60 1.09 27.63
C PHE A 62 -25.08 1.43 27.79
N ILE A 63 -25.92 0.99 26.84
CA ILE A 63 -27.37 1.22 26.86
C ILE A 63 -27.97 0.60 28.13
N VAL A 64 -27.61 -0.65 28.43
CA VAL A 64 -28.08 -1.34 29.65
C VAL A 64 -27.73 -0.55 30.91
N TRP A 65 -26.48 -0.09 31.04
CA TRP A 65 -26.04 0.67 32.21
C TRP A 65 -26.77 2.01 32.34
N MET A 66 -26.95 2.73 31.22
CA MET A 66 -27.72 3.98 31.18
C MET A 66 -29.18 3.77 31.60
N THR A 67 -29.83 2.72 31.10
CA THR A 67 -31.20 2.37 31.50
C THR A 67 -31.28 2.09 33.00
N VAL A 68 -30.33 1.32 33.55
CA VAL A 68 -30.28 1.02 34.99
C VAL A 68 -30.19 2.31 35.82
N VAL A 69 -29.33 3.25 35.43
CA VAL A 69 -29.22 4.53 36.16
C VAL A 69 -30.50 5.35 36.11
N ILE A 70 -31.15 5.44 34.95
CA ILE A 70 -32.43 6.13 34.81
C ILE A 70 -33.49 5.47 35.71
N ILE A 71 -33.57 4.14 35.70
CA ILE A 71 -34.50 3.39 36.55
C ILE A 71 -34.21 3.66 38.03
N VAL A 72 -32.95 3.57 38.47
CA VAL A 72 -32.56 3.82 39.85
C VAL A 72 -32.92 5.25 40.27
N TRP A 73 -32.69 6.25 39.40
CA TRP A 73 -33.05 7.64 39.68
C TRP A 73 -34.55 7.84 39.85
N VAL A 74 -35.35 7.27 38.95
CA VAL A 74 -36.82 7.35 39.00
C VAL A 74 -37.33 6.63 40.25
N VAL A 75 -36.86 5.40 40.52
CA VAL A 75 -37.26 4.63 41.71
C VAL A 75 -36.89 5.39 42.99
N TRP A 76 -35.70 5.97 43.07
CA TRP A 76 -35.27 6.77 44.22
C TRP A 76 -36.20 7.96 44.44
N ASN A 77 -36.48 8.76 43.41
CA ASN A 77 -37.32 9.95 43.55
C ASN A 77 -38.81 9.64 43.79
N VAL A 78 -39.31 8.51 43.29
CA VAL A 78 -40.70 8.08 43.53
C VAL A 78 -40.87 7.51 44.95
N SER A 79 -39.94 6.66 45.38
CA SER A 79 -40.01 5.97 46.69
C SER A 79 -39.51 6.81 47.87
N ALA A 80 -38.77 7.89 47.62
CA ALA A 80 -38.32 8.81 48.65
C ALA A 80 -39.51 9.52 49.34
N PRO A 81 -39.49 9.65 50.68
CA PRO A 81 -40.44 10.47 51.43
C PRO A 81 -40.39 11.93 50.96
N SER A 82 -41.50 12.67 51.07
CA SER A 82 -41.66 14.05 50.57
C SER A 82 -40.58 15.04 51.00
N GLY A 83 -39.86 14.80 52.11
CA GLY A 83 -38.74 15.62 52.55
C GLY A 83 -37.37 15.33 51.89
N LEU A 84 -37.24 14.22 51.15
CA LEU A 84 -35.98 13.77 50.50
C LEU A 84 -36.12 13.63 48.98
N ARG A 85 -37.28 13.99 48.42
CA ARG A 85 -37.51 14.02 46.97
C ARG A 85 -36.70 15.16 46.36
N PHE A 86 -35.65 14.81 45.63
CA PHE A 86 -34.78 15.78 44.96
C PHE A 86 -35.38 16.23 43.62
N ASP A 87 -36.14 15.35 42.95
CA ASP A 87 -36.65 15.56 41.59
C ASP A 87 -38.06 14.94 41.46
N GLU A 88 -39.09 15.72 41.79
CA GLU A 88 -40.50 15.30 41.71
C GLU A 88 -40.99 15.32 40.24
N TYR A 89 -42.03 14.55 39.92
CA TYR A 89 -42.61 14.51 38.57
C TYR A 89 -42.94 15.94 38.10
N PRO A 90 -42.37 16.43 36.98
CA PRO A 90 -41.93 15.71 35.77
C PRO A 90 -40.42 15.40 35.63
N PHE A 91 -39.63 15.29 36.71
CA PHE A 91 -38.19 14.99 36.68
C PHE A 91 -37.34 16.01 35.90
N ILE A 92 -37.41 17.28 36.32
CA ILE A 92 -36.71 18.38 35.65
C ILE A 92 -35.19 18.22 35.71
N PHE A 93 -34.64 17.73 36.81
CA PHE A 93 -33.19 17.56 36.95
C PHE A 93 -32.67 16.46 36.05
N LEU A 94 -33.37 15.32 35.99
CA LEU A 94 -33.02 14.24 35.06
C LEU A 94 -33.06 14.75 33.61
N THR A 95 -34.08 15.53 33.26
CA THR A 95 -34.22 16.09 31.91
C THR A 95 -33.10 17.07 31.56
N LEU A 96 -32.74 17.97 32.48
CA LEU A 96 -31.62 18.90 32.32
C LEU A 96 -30.28 18.17 32.20
N MET A 97 -30.09 17.10 32.96
CA MET A 97 -28.86 16.32 32.91
C MET A 97 -28.75 15.56 31.58
N LEU A 98 -29.84 14.96 31.10
CA LEU A 98 -29.87 14.27 29.80
C LEU A 98 -29.66 15.23 28.62
N SER A 99 -30.24 16.44 28.67
CA SER A 99 -30.04 17.44 27.62
C SER A 99 -28.59 17.94 27.57
N LEU A 100 -27.99 18.19 28.75
CA LEU A 100 -26.57 18.52 28.86
C LEU A 100 -25.67 17.37 28.36
N GLN A 101 -26.00 16.13 28.73
CA GLN A 101 -25.26 14.95 28.29
C GLN A 101 -25.26 14.86 26.75
N ALA A 102 -26.41 15.02 26.10
CA ALA A 102 -26.51 15.00 24.65
C ALA A 102 -25.69 16.13 24.01
N SER A 103 -25.74 17.34 24.58
CA SER A 103 -24.99 18.51 24.10
C SER A 103 -23.47 18.31 24.16
N TYR A 104 -22.96 17.69 25.22
CA TYR A 104 -21.52 17.41 25.37
C TYR A 104 -21.06 16.13 24.67
N ALA A 105 -21.97 15.18 24.41
CA ALA A 105 -21.66 13.96 23.67
C ALA A 105 -21.29 14.28 22.22
N ALA A 106 -22.00 15.19 21.55
CA ALA A 106 -21.74 15.55 20.15
C ALA A 106 -20.28 15.99 19.88
N PRO A 107 -19.68 16.95 20.61
CA PRO A 107 -18.30 17.34 20.38
C PRO A 107 -17.31 16.22 20.74
N LEU A 108 -17.55 15.44 21.80
CA LEU A 108 -16.69 14.30 22.14
C LEU A 108 -16.69 13.22 21.04
N ILE A 109 -17.86 12.95 20.46
CA ILE A 109 -18.01 12.00 19.35
C ILE A 109 -17.29 12.54 18.12
N LEU A 110 -17.44 13.84 17.80
CA LEU A 110 -16.74 14.47 16.67
C LEU A 110 -15.21 14.40 16.80
N LEU A 111 -14.67 14.62 18.01
CA LEU A 111 -13.24 14.44 18.27
C LEU A 111 -12.79 12.98 18.13
N ALA A 112 -13.62 12.03 18.53
CA ALA A 112 -13.33 10.60 18.34
C ALA A 112 -13.37 10.19 16.86
N GLN A 113 -14.29 10.77 16.07
CA GLN A 113 -14.48 10.51 14.64
C GLN A 113 -13.33 11.05 13.80
N ASN A 114 -12.91 12.31 13.99
CA ASN A 114 -11.80 12.92 13.21
C ASN A 114 -10.53 12.04 13.23
N ARG A 115 -10.26 11.37 14.36
CA ARG A 115 -9.10 10.50 14.49
C ARG A 115 -9.30 9.09 13.90
N GLN A 116 -10.54 8.61 13.82
CA GLN A 116 -10.87 7.41 13.06
C GLN A 116 -10.68 7.67 11.57
N ASP A 117 -11.20 8.79 11.07
CA ASP A 117 -11.07 9.19 9.67
C ASP A 117 -9.59 9.35 9.24
N ASP A 118 -8.74 9.91 10.11
CA ASP A 118 -7.30 10.03 9.84
C ASP A 118 -6.60 8.66 9.75
N ARG A 119 -6.94 7.70 10.61
CA ARG A 119 -6.41 6.32 10.54
C ARG A 119 -6.91 5.60 9.29
N ASP A 120 -8.20 5.73 9.01
CA ASP A 120 -8.83 5.09 7.86
C ASP A 120 -8.25 5.63 6.56
N ARG A 121 -7.93 6.93 6.51
CA ARG A 121 -7.21 7.53 5.39
C ARG A 121 -5.82 6.92 5.19
N VAL A 122 -5.03 6.75 6.27
CA VAL A 122 -3.69 6.15 6.18
C VAL A 122 -3.77 4.69 5.72
N ASN A 123 -4.71 3.92 6.27
CA ASN A 123 -4.93 2.53 5.85
C ASN A 123 -5.31 2.46 4.35
N LEU A 124 -6.20 3.35 3.89
CA LEU A 124 -6.63 3.39 2.50
C LEU A 124 -5.49 3.79 1.55
N GLU A 125 -4.61 4.71 1.97
CA GLU A 125 -3.40 5.04 1.21
C GLU A 125 -2.39 3.88 1.16
N GLN A 126 -2.25 3.10 2.24
CA GLN A 126 -1.42 1.89 2.25
C GLN A 126 -1.99 0.79 1.37
N ASP A 127 -3.31 0.55 1.42
CA ASP A 127 -4.00 -0.45 0.60
C ASP A 127 -3.86 -0.12 -0.89
N ARG A 128 -3.96 1.16 -1.27
CA ARG A 128 -3.70 1.59 -2.66
C ARG A 128 -2.28 1.22 -3.10
N LYS A 129 -1.26 1.53 -2.30
CA LYS A 129 0.14 1.18 -2.60
C LYS A 129 0.37 -0.33 -2.67
N GLN A 130 -0.28 -1.11 -1.80
CA GLN A 130 -0.21 -2.57 -1.83
C GLN A 130 -0.88 -3.12 -3.09
N ASN A 131 -2.03 -2.58 -3.47
CA ASN A 131 -2.75 -3.00 -4.67
C ASN A 131 -1.94 -2.68 -5.95
N GLU A 132 -1.33 -1.50 -6.03
CA GLU A 132 -0.41 -1.15 -7.13
C GLU A 132 0.76 -2.14 -7.23
N ARG A 133 1.37 -2.51 -6.10
CA ARG A 133 2.44 -3.53 -6.08
C ARG A 133 1.93 -4.91 -6.48
N SER A 134 0.75 -5.32 -5.99
CA SER A 134 0.15 -6.61 -6.31
C SER A 134 -0.18 -6.73 -7.80
N ILE A 135 -0.62 -5.63 -8.44
CA ILE A 135 -0.84 -5.59 -9.88
C ILE A 135 0.49 -5.76 -10.62
N ALA A 136 1.53 -5.03 -10.21
CA ALA A 136 2.86 -5.14 -10.81
C ALA A 136 3.46 -6.55 -10.66
N ASP A 137 3.30 -7.18 -9.49
CA ASP A 137 3.77 -8.56 -9.24
C ASP A 137 2.99 -9.56 -10.10
N THR A 138 1.68 -9.35 -10.28
CA THR A 138 0.85 -10.20 -11.15
C THR A 138 1.25 -10.06 -12.61
N GLU A 139 1.52 -8.83 -13.07
CA GLU A 139 2.02 -8.58 -14.43
C GLU A 139 3.40 -9.21 -14.64
N TYR A 140 4.28 -9.11 -13.66
CA TYR A 140 5.60 -9.73 -13.69
C TYR A 140 5.49 -11.25 -13.77
N LEU A 141 4.72 -11.88 -12.87
CA LEU A 141 4.49 -13.32 -12.89
C LEU A 141 3.85 -13.79 -14.20
N THR A 142 2.90 -13.03 -14.74
CA THR A 142 2.27 -13.37 -16.02
C THR A 142 3.27 -13.33 -17.17
N ARG A 143 4.15 -12.32 -17.19
CA ARG A 143 5.23 -12.22 -18.19
C ARG A 143 6.23 -13.35 -18.02
N GLU A 144 6.61 -13.69 -16.78
CA GLU A 144 7.55 -14.76 -16.49
C GLU A 144 6.97 -16.12 -16.90
N ILE A 145 5.69 -16.38 -16.59
CA ILE A 145 4.97 -17.60 -17.02
C ILE A 145 4.87 -17.66 -18.54
N ALA A 146 4.62 -16.54 -19.22
CA ALA A 146 4.60 -16.49 -20.67
C ALA A 146 5.99 -16.81 -21.27
N ALA A 147 7.07 -16.27 -20.70
CA ALA A 147 8.43 -16.59 -21.10
C ALA A 147 8.78 -18.06 -20.84
N LEU A 148 8.41 -18.59 -19.67
CA LEU A 148 8.59 -19.99 -19.29
C LEU A 148 7.81 -20.93 -20.22
N ARG A 149 6.58 -20.55 -20.61
CA ARG A 149 5.76 -21.28 -21.58
C ARG A 149 6.40 -21.30 -22.96
N ILE A 150 7.00 -20.21 -23.41
CA ILE A 150 7.71 -20.16 -24.70
C ILE A 150 8.96 -21.04 -24.64
N GLY A 151 9.78 -20.93 -23.59
CA GLY A 151 10.97 -21.76 -23.42
C GLY A 151 10.66 -23.25 -23.30
N LEU A 152 9.59 -23.63 -22.58
CA LEU A 152 9.12 -25.02 -22.54
C LEU A 152 8.49 -25.47 -23.87
N GLY A 153 7.80 -24.57 -24.57
CA GLY A 153 7.20 -24.83 -25.87
C GLY A 153 8.24 -25.13 -26.95
N GLU A 154 9.39 -24.46 -26.91
CA GLU A 154 10.53 -24.68 -27.81
C GLU A 154 11.30 -25.97 -27.49
N VAL A 155 11.37 -26.38 -26.22
CA VAL A 155 12.21 -27.51 -25.79
C VAL A 155 11.45 -28.84 -25.66
N ALA A 156 10.14 -28.86 -25.41
CA ALA A 156 9.52 -30.09 -24.90
C ALA A 156 8.59 -30.87 -25.85
N THR A 157 7.72 -30.30 -26.68
CA THR A 157 6.42 -31.01 -26.76
C THR A 157 6.24 -32.14 -27.80
N ARG A 158 7.08 -32.28 -28.84
CA ARG A 158 6.85 -33.39 -29.79
C ARG A 158 8.08 -33.90 -30.51
N ASP A 159 8.80 -33.03 -31.20
CA ASP A 159 9.89 -33.51 -32.06
C ASP A 159 11.13 -33.90 -31.24
N TRP A 160 11.43 -33.16 -30.15
CA TRP A 160 12.50 -33.53 -29.22
C TRP A 160 12.19 -34.80 -28.41
N ILE A 161 11.00 -34.91 -27.81
CA ILE A 161 10.59 -36.15 -27.11
C ILE A 161 10.57 -37.33 -28.08
N ARG A 162 10.14 -37.12 -29.34
CA ARG A 162 10.14 -38.17 -30.35
C ARG A 162 11.56 -38.58 -30.75
N SER A 163 12.47 -37.64 -30.97
CA SER A 163 13.86 -37.96 -31.30
C SER A 163 14.55 -38.68 -30.14
N GLU A 164 14.33 -38.25 -28.90
CA GLU A 164 14.93 -38.88 -27.72
C GLU A 164 14.39 -40.28 -27.48
N LEU A 165 13.07 -40.49 -27.64
CA LEU A 165 12.48 -41.82 -27.59
C LEU A 165 12.98 -42.72 -28.74
N GLN A 166 13.17 -42.18 -29.95
CA GLN A 166 13.70 -42.93 -31.08
C GLN A 166 15.16 -43.31 -30.87
N ASP A 167 16.00 -42.40 -30.37
CA ASP A 167 17.40 -42.68 -30.06
C ASP A 167 17.52 -43.72 -28.94
N LEU A 168 16.69 -43.62 -27.88
CA LEU A 168 16.66 -44.63 -26.80
C LEU A 168 16.18 -46.00 -27.29
N VAL A 169 15.16 -46.04 -28.16
CA VAL A 169 14.69 -47.30 -28.76
C VAL A 169 15.76 -47.90 -29.67
N LYS A 170 16.45 -47.08 -30.46
CA LYS A 170 17.52 -47.51 -31.36
C LYS A 170 18.72 -48.06 -30.58
N ASP A 171 19.13 -47.41 -29.49
CA ASP A 171 20.21 -47.91 -28.61
C ASP A 171 19.85 -49.28 -28.01
N LEU A 172 18.57 -49.49 -27.63
CA LEU A 172 18.09 -50.79 -27.16
C LEU A 172 18.08 -51.86 -28.26
N GLU A 173 17.65 -51.53 -29.48
CA GLU A 173 17.70 -52.44 -30.64
C GLU A 173 19.13 -52.79 -31.03
N GLU A 174 20.07 -51.84 -31.01
CA GLU A 174 21.48 -52.10 -31.31
C GLU A 174 22.11 -53.04 -30.27
N ARG A 175 21.74 -52.88 -28.98
CA ARG A 175 22.15 -53.82 -27.92
C ARG A 175 21.54 -55.22 -28.10
N GLN A 176 20.32 -55.31 -28.63
CA GLN A 176 19.64 -56.59 -28.89
C GLN A 176 20.17 -57.29 -30.17
N ASN A 177 20.42 -56.52 -31.24
CA ASN A 177 20.91 -57.00 -32.53
C ASN A 177 22.42 -57.26 -32.56
N GLY A 178 23.19 -56.64 -31.65
CA GLY A 178 24.60 -56.96 -31.41
C GLY A 178 24.84 -58.38 -30.86
N HIS A 179 23.80 -59.19 -30.69
CA HIS A 179 23.87 -60.57 -30.20
C HIS A 179 23.49 -61.65 -31.23
N HIS A 180 23.59 -61.40 -32.54
CA HIS A 180 23.41 -62.45 -33.55
C HIS A 180 24.74 -63.12 -33.94
N PRO A 181 24.94 -64.43 -33.63
CA PRO A 181 26.15 -65.14 -34.00
C PRO A 181 26.12 -65.47 -35.49
N ASP A 182 27.28 -65.22 -36.09
CA ASP A 182 27.72 -65.53 -37.44
C ASP A 182 27.09 -66.81 -38.05
N ARG A 183 26.43 -66.68 -39.21
CA ARG A 183 26.10 -67.79 -40.11
C ARG A 183 26.30 -67.35 -41.55
N GLY A 184 27.50 -67.63 -42.05
CA GLY A 184 27.89 -67.37 -43.44
C GLY A 184 27.18 -68.25 -44.47
N VAL A 185 27.41 -67.93 -45.75
CA VAL A 185 27.37 -68.86 -46.90
C VAL A 185 28.03 -68.19 -48.13
N PHE A 186 29.19 -68.76 -48.50
CA PHE A 186 29.84 -69.00 -49.81
C PHE A 186 30.22 -67.88 -50.84
N PRO A 187 31.49 -67.85 -51.29
CA PRO A 187 31.95 -67.07 -52.46
C PRO A 187 31.99 -67.91 -53.76
N ALA A 188 31.68 -67.28 -54.90
CA ALA A 188 31.77 -67.89 -56.23
C ALA A 188 33.20 -67.84 -56.78
N ASP A 189 33.67 -69.01 -57.19
CA ASP A 189 34.97 -69.34 -57.78
C ASP A 189 35.19 -68.64 -59.14
N ARG A 190 36.37 -68.05 -59.35
CA ARG A 190 36.84 -67.52 -60.64
C ARG A 190 37.95 -68.43 -61.15
N SER A 191 37.62 -69.31 -62.09
CA SER A 191 38.60 -70.09 -62.85
C SER A 191 39.31 -69.19 -63.88
N ALA A 192 40.55 -68.82 -63.58
CA ALA A 192 41.52 -68.31 -64.54
C ALA A 192 42.33 -69.49 -65.11
N GLY A 193 42.17 -69.76 -66.41
CA GLY A 193 42.94 -70.77 -67.15
C GLY A 193 43.57 -70.12 -68.38
N ARG A 194 44.89 -70.16 -68.42
CA ARG A 194 45.82 -69.52 -69.34
C ARG A 194 46.22 -70.49 -70.48
N ASP A 195 46.81 -69.92 -71.54
CA ASP A 195 47.62 -70.56 -72.59
C ASP A 195 46.77 -71.21 -73.71
N VAL A 196 47.10 -71.21 -75.01
CA VAL A 196 48.39 -71.38 -75.70
C VAL A 196 48.25 -70.86 -77.16
N HIS A 197 49.35 -70.33 -77.69
CA HIS A 197 49.84 -70.37 -79.08
C HIS A 197 49.15 -71.36 -80.06
N ASP A 198 48.76 -70.93 -81.27
CA ASP A 198 49.38 -71.35 -82.55
C ASP A 198 48.62 -70.92 -83.82
N ARG A 199 49.43 -70.54 -84.83
CA ARG A 199 49.21 -70.33 -86.27
C ARG A 199 48.44 -69.11 -86.78
#